data_AF-A0A938GBQ9-F1
#
_entry.id   AF-A0A938GBQ9-F1
#
_cell.length_a   1.000
_cell.length_b   1.000
_cell.length_c   1.000
_cell.angle_alpha   90.00
_cell.angle_beta   90.00
_cell.angle_gamma   90.00
#
_symmetry.space_group_name_H-M   'P 1'
#
loop_
_entity.id
_entity.type
_entity.pdbx_description
1 polymer ?
#
loop_
_entity_poly.entity_id
_entity_poly.type
_entity_poly.pdbx_seq_one_letter_code
_entity_poly.pdbx_strand_id
1 'polypeptide(L)'
;MDIAIQPGDGGWGIVLETVAYQKIIDRLYGYAAGSYLINPREQNDAYTTGPVYGAVRNLSVPDQYLGRAGLSYTLWPAQGLSLSFGGRIDGVPPRDAIGGSEGFRRPGFSIYVEPGISWARGKNEFSLFTPVLIDANRQRNIYDDRYGGHQAGAFAKYVIIASFARRF
;
A
#
# COMPACT_ATOMS: atom_id res chain seq x y z
N MET A 1 -0.29 -3.06 -22.90
CA MET A 1 -0.83 -3.60 -21.65
C MET A 1 -1.29 -2.47 -20.73
N ASP A 2 -2.37 -2.65 -19.97
CA ASP A 2 -2.67 -1.78 -18.83
C ASP A 2 -1.92 -2.30 -17.60
N ILE A 3 -1.26 -1.39 -16.88
CA ILE A 3 -0.57 -1.72 -15.62
C ILE A 3 -1.55 -2.15 -14.53
N ALA A 4 -2.82 -1.73 -14.63
CA ALA A 4 -3.83 -1.96 -13.60
C ALA A 4 -4.27 -3.43 -13.45
N ILE A 5 -3.95 -4.30 -14.42
CA ILE A 5 -4.37 -5.72 -14.42
C ILE A 5 -3.20 -6.70 -14.30
N GLN A 6 -1.99 -6.20 -14.01
CA GLN A 6 -0.82 -7.08 -13.89
C GLN A 6 -0.79 -7.74 -12.51
N PRO A 7 -0.53 -9.06 -12.44
CA PRO A 7 -0.42 -9.76 -11.16
C PRO A 7 0.84 -9.34 -10.37
N GLY A 8 1.82 -8.73 -11.04
CA GLY A 8 3.06 -8.21 -10.46
C GLY A 8 3.89 -7.48 -11.51
N ASP A 9 4.98 -6.83 -11.07
CA ASP A 9 5.87 -6.05 -11.94
C ASP A 9 7.04 -6.87 -12.53
N GLY A 10 7.23 -8.12 -12.10
CA GLY A 10 8.30 -9.01 -12.58
C GLY A 10 9.70 -8.64 -12.07
N GLY A 11 9.78 -7.78 -11.06
CA GLY A 11 11.00 -7.45 -10.34
C GLY A 11 11.27 -8.37 -9.15
N TRP A 12 12.48 -8.24 -8.61
CA TRP A 12 12.79 -8.64 -7.25
C TRP A 12 13.13 -7.37 -6.47
N GLY A 13 12.86 -7.37 -5.17
CA GLY A 13 13.09 -6.20 -4.32
C GLY A 13 13.47 -6.57 -2.90
N ILE A 14 13.91 -5.56 -2.17
CA ILE A 14 14.27 -5.62 -0.75
C ILE A 14 13.15 -4.95 0.03
N VAL A 15 12.61 -5.65 1.03
CA VAL A 15 11.57 -5.10 1.91
C VAL A 15 12.20 -4.61 3.20
N LEU A 16 12.01 -3.32 3.49
CA LEU A 16 12.25 -2.75 4.82
C LEU A 16 10.92 -2.68 5.55
N GLU A 17 10.83 -3.31 6.72
CA GLU A 17 9.61 -3.34 7.52
C GLU A 17 9.87 -2.81 8.94
N THR A 18 8.87 -2.13 9.51
CA THR A 18 8.90 -1.67 10.89
C THR A 18 7.53 -1.87 11.51
N VAL A 19 7.50 -2.39 12.74
CA VAL A 19 6.29 -2.54 13.54
C VAL A 19 6.57 -2.08 14.97
N ALA A 20 5.69 -1.24 15.51
CA ALA A 20 5.73 -0.72 16.86
C ALA A 20 4.35 -0.86 17.52
N TYR A 21 4.34 -1.28 18.78
CA TYR A 21 3.12 -1.48 19.55
C TYR A 21 3.37 -1.09 21.01
N GLN A 22 2.51 -0.26 21.58
CA GLN A 22 2.70 0.25 22.94
C GLN A 22 1.36 0.38 23.68
N LYS A 23 1.31 -0.09 24.93
CA LYS A 23 0.18 0.17 25.83
C LYS A 23 0.18 1.65 26.24
N ILE A 24 -0.92 2.35 26.01
CA ILE A 24 -1.09 3.76 26.38
C ILE A 24 -1.74 3.83 27.77
N ILE A 25 -2.91 3.21 27.90
CA ILE A 25 -3.64 3.05 29.17
C ILE A 25 -4.27 1.66 29.22
N ASP A 26 -5.05 1.35 30.25
CA ASP A 26 -5.70 0.04 30.31
C ASP A 26 -6.58 -0.21 29.08
N ARG A 27 -6.39 -1.39 28.46
CA ARG A 27 -7.04 -1.85 27.23
C ARG A 27 -6.80 -1.02 25.97
N LEU A 28 -6.15 0.13 26.05
CA LEU A 28 -5.84 0.98 24.89
C LEU A 28 -4.36 0.91 24.52
N TYR A 29 -4.11 0.63 23.25
CA TYR A 29 -2.78 0.46 22.69
C TYR A 29 -2.61 1.35 21.46
N GLY A 30 -1.45 1.96 21.32
CA GLY A 30 -1.02 2.61 20.09
C GLY A 30 -0.24 1.62 19.24
N TYR A 31 -0.41 1.70 17.92
CA TYR A 31 0.37 0.94 16.97
C TYR A 31 0.86 1.82 15.81
N ALA A 32 2.01 1.44 15.27
CA ALA A 32 2.52 1.94 14.01
C ALA A 32 3.16 0.78 13.24
N ALA A 33 2.93 0.71 11.94
CA ALA A 33 3.53 -0.27 11.05
C ALA A 33 3.85 0.40 9.72
N GLY A 34 4.95 0.01 9.08
CA GLY A 34 5.28 0.51 7.77
C GLY A 34 6.17 -0.46 7.02
N SER A 35 6.06 -0.44 5.70
CA SER A 35 6.93 -1.16 4.81
C SER A 35 7.32 -0.30 3.60
N TYR A 36 8.54 -0.49 3.12
CA TYR A 36 9.04 0.08 1.88
C TYR A 36 9.72 -1.02 1.07
N LEU A 37 9.19 -1.29 -0.12
CA LEU A 37 9.75 -2.19 -1.10
C LEU A 37 10.67 -1.39 -2.02
N ILE A 38 11.96 -1.69 -1.96
CA ILE A 38 13.00 -1.14 -2.83
C ILE A 38 13.19 -2.10 -4.00
N ASN A 39 12.96 -1.64 -5.22
CA ASN A 39 13.17 -2.40 -6.45
C ASN A 39 14.44 -1.91 -7.17
N PRO A 40 15.49 -2.75 -7.31
CA PRO A 40 16.72 -2.36 -8.03
C PRO A 40 16.60 -2.43 -9.56
N ARG A 41 15.59 -3.12 -10.09
CA ARG A 41 15.32 -3.22 -11.53
C ARG A 41 14.52 -2.00 -11.96
N GLU A 42 14.89 -1.36 -13.07
CA GLU A 42 14.17 -0.16 -13.54
C GLU A 42 12.88 -0.50 -14.28
N GLN A 43 12.98 -1.41 -15.25
CA GLN A 43 11.94 -1.72 -16.22
C GLN A 43 11.77 -3.21 -16.39
N ASN A 44 10.55 -3.65 -16.65
CA ASN A 44 10.26 -5.01 -17.06
C ASN A 44 10.13 -5.12 -18.59
N ASP A 45 10.00 -6.34 -19.08
CA ASP A 45 9.94 -6.63 -20.53
C ASP A 45 8.52 -6.42 -21.12
N ALA A 46 7.55 -6.04 -20.28
CA ALA A 46 6.21 -5.71 -20.71
C ALA A 46 6.15 -4.24 -21.14
N TYR A 47 5.34 -3.97 -22.15
CA TYR A 47 5.21 -2.63 -22.72
C TYR A 47 3.76 -2.14 -22.79
N THR A 48 3.62 -0.82 -22.78
CA THR A 48 2.37 -0.14 -23.02
C THR A 48 2.45 0.75 -24.27
N THR A 49 1.31 0.89 -24.94
CA THR A 49 1.09 1.81 -26.04
C THR A 49 0.18 2.91 -25.52
N GLY A 50 0.78 4.02 -25.09
CA GLY A 50 0.02 5.16 -24.56
C GLY A 50 -0.44 6.10 -25.67
N PRO A 51 -1.75 6.42 -25.80
CA PRO A 51 -2.23 7.34 -26.84
C PRO A 51 -1.72 8.79 -26.66
N VAL A 52 -1.34 9.19 -25.43
CA VAL A 52 -0.84 10.54 -25.11
C VAL A 52 0.63 10.74 -25.51
N TYR A 53 1.41 9.66 -25.58
CA TYR A 53 2.87 9.72 -25.70
C TYR A 53 3.42 9.06 -26.97
N GLY A 54 2.54 8.56 -27.85
CA GLY A 54 2.87 8.10 -29.21
C GLY A 54 3.89 6.97 -29.33
N ALA A 55 4.36 6.40 -28.21
CA ALA A 55 5.52 5.55 -28.22
C ALA A 55 5.33 4.31 -27.34
N VAL A 56 5.83 3.18 -27.84
CA VAL A 56 5.96 1.94 -27.08
C VAL A 56 6.96 2.17 -25.95
N ARG A 57 6.56 1.85 -24.73
CA ARG A 57 7.39 2.03 -23.52
C ARG A 57 7.32 0.80 -22.66
N ASN A 58 8.49 0.39 -22.16
CA ASN A 58 8.58 -0.61 -21.12
C ASN A 58 7.99 -0.06 -19.82
N LEU A 59 7.41 -0.95 -19.03
CA LEU A 59 6.82 -0.58 -17.75
C LEU A 59 7.89 -0.53 -16.66
N SER A 60 7.73 0.39 -15.72
CA SER A 60 8.62 0.47 -14.56
C SER A 60 8.38 -0.71 -13.63
N VAL A 61 9.42 -1.08 -12.89
CA VAL A 61 9.33 -1.89 -11.66
C VAL A 61 9.55 -0.94 -10.48
N PRO A 62 8.50 -0.21 -10.04
CA PRO A 62 8.70 0.91 -9.13
C PRO A 62 8.82 0.47 -7.68
N ASP A 63 9.44 1.29 -6.85
CA ASP A 63 9.34 1.15 -5.40
C ASP A 63 7.88 1.24 -4.93
N GLN A 64 7.57 0.69 -3.76
CA GLN A 64 6.23 0.77 -3.16
C GLN A 64 6.34 0.99 -1.66
N TYR A 65 5.38 1.68 -1.07
CA TYR A 65 5.35 1.89 0.37
C TYR A 65 3.95 1.78 0.94
N LEU A 66 3.91 1.39 2.21
CA LEU A 66 2.72 1.28 3.03
C LEU A 66 3.06 1.80 4.42
N GLY A 67 2.15 2.59 4.99
CA GLY A 67 2.24 3.07 6.36
C GLY A 67 0.89 2.95 7.04
N ARG A 68 0.88 2.56 8.31
CA ARG A 68 -0.30 2.46 9.16
C ARG A 68 0.05 2.96 10.55
N ALA A 69 -0.85 3.72 11.16
CA ALA A 69 -0.73 4.08 12.57
C ALA A 69 -2.11 4.32 13.16
N GLY A 70 -2.31 3.93 14.41
CA GLY A 70 -3.62 4.06 15.03
C GLY A 70 -3.67 3.57 16.46
N LEU A 71 -4.91 3.41 16.91
CA LEU A 71 -5.25 2.93 18.23
C LEU A 71 -5.99 1.60 18.13
N SER A 72 -5.71 0.72 19.09
CA SER A 72 -6.39 -0.55 19.30
C SER A 72 -6.94 -0.58 20.72
N TYR A 73 -8.22 -0.90 20.86
CA TYR A 73 -8.92 -1.02 22.14
C TYR A 73 -9.43 -2.45 22.32
N THR A 74 -9.00 -3.12 23.38
CA THR A 74 -9.49 -4.45 23.74
C THR A 74 -10.87 -4.35 24.36
N LEU A 75 -11.89 -4.49 23.52
CA LEU A 75 -13.31 -4.37 23.89
C LEU A 75 -13.73 -5.48 24.86
N TRP A 76 -13.34 -6.73 24.59
CA TRP A 76 -13.73 -7.88 25.42
C TRP A 76 -12.53 -8.81 25.67
N PRO A 77 -11.72 -8.54 26.71
CA PRO A 77 -10.49 -9.28 26.97
C PRO A 77 -10.71 -10.79 27.15
N ALA A 78 -11.78 -11.18 27.86
CA ALA A 78 -12.11 -12.58 28.10
C ALA A 78 -12.44 -13.36 26.81
N GLN A 79 -12.88 -12.66 25.76
CA GLN A 79 -13.16 -13.24 24.44
C GLN A 79 -12.06 -12.95 23.42
N GLY A 80 -11.03 -12.18 23.79
CA GLY A 80 -9.94 -11.74 22.90
C GLY A 80 -10.40 -10.83 21.75
N LEU A 81 -11.47 -10.08 21.95
CA LEU A 81 -12.02 -9.15 20.94
C LEU A 81 -11.41 -7.75 21.11
N SER A 82 -10.89 -7.19 20.02
CA SER A 82 -10.38 -5.82 19.96
C SER A 82 -10.93 -5.07 18.75
N LEU A 83 -11.11 -3.76 18.93
CA LEU A 83 -11.42 -2.81 17.86
C LEU A 83 -10.20 -1.95 17.60
N SER A 84 -10.00 -1.54 16.35
CA SER A 84 -8.92 -0.65 15.96
C SER A 84 -9.43 0.44 15.04
N PHE A 85 -8.79 1.59 15.13
CA PHE A 85 -9.03 2.71 14.24
C PHE A 85 -7.72 3.46 14.03
N GLY A 86 -7.37 3.69 12.78
CA GLY A 86 -6.11 4.35 12.42
C GLY A 86 -6.15 5.02 11.06
N GLY A 87 -5.02 5.60 10.68
CA GLY A 87 -4.73 6.05 9.33
C GLY A 87 -3.88 5.01 8.61
N ARG A 88 -4.07 4.92 7.29
CA ARG A 88 -3.25 4.13 6.37
C ARG A 88 -2.86 4.99 5.19
N ILE A 89 -1.64 4.82 4.70
CA ILE A 89 -1.16 5.35 3.42
C ILE A 89 -0.59 4.21 2.59
N ASP A 90 -0.98 4.15 1.32
CA ASP A 90 -0.40 3.27 0.30
C ASP A 90 0.12 4.12 -0.85
N GLY A 91 1.25 3.76 -1.44
CA GLY A 91 1.72 4.51 -2.60
C GLY A 91 2.88 3.92 -3.37
N VAL A 92 3.09 4.55 -4.53
CA VAL A 92 4.19 4.31 -5.47
C VAL A 92 4.86 5.66 -5.68
N PRO A 93 6.15 5.82 -5.33
CA PRO A 93 6.82 7.10 -5.44
C PRO A 93 7.08 7.46 -6.92
N PRO A 94 7.16 8.76 -7.25
CA PRO A 94 7.50 9.22 -8.60
C PRO A 94 8.89 8.80 -9.07
N ARG A 95 9.79 8.57 -8.12
CA ARG A 95 11.18 8.16 -8.35
C ARG A 95 11.55 7.06 -7.37
N ASP A 96 12.31 6.08 -7.86
CA ASP A 96 12.80 4.98 -7.04
C ASP A 96 14.03 5.41 -6.25
N ALA A 97 14.26 4.77 -5.12
CA ALA A 97 15.43 5.00 -4.28
C ALA A 97 16.72 4.54 -4.98
N ILE A 98 16.65 3.45 -5.76
CA ILE A 98 17.82 2.83 -6.42
C ILE A 98 17.53 2.44 -7.88
N GLY A 99 16.36 1.87 -8.18
CA GLY A 99 16.09 1.16 -9.44
C GLY A 99 16.06 1.97 -10.74
N GLY A 100 16.21 3.30 -10.72
CA GLY A 100 15.99 4.16 -11.90
C GLY A 100 14.54 4.60 -12.03
N SER A 101 14.18 5.42 -13.02
CA SER A 101 12.80 5.95 -13.12
C SER A 101 12.27 6.26 -14.51
N GLU A 102 12.97 5.81 -15.54
CA GLU A 102 12.60 6.00 -16.95
C GLU A 102 11.53 5.00 -17.41
N GLY A 103 11.13 4.01 -16.61
CA GLY A 103 10.01 3.12 -16.93
C GLY A 103 8.66 3.84 -16.88
N PHE A 104 7.69 3.42 -17.71
CA PHE A 104 6.33 3.95 -17.58
C PHE A 104 5.67 3.45 -16.28
N ARG A 105 5.20 4.38 -15.45
CA ARG A 105 4.48 4.12 -14.19
C ARG A 105 3.39 5.17 -13.97
N ARG A 106 2.42 4.88 -13.09
CA ARG A 106 1.46 5.87 -12.59
C ARG A 106 1.69 6.05 -11.09
N PRO A 107 2.62 6.92 -10.67
CA PRO A 107 2.94 7.13 -9.27
C PRO A 107 1.81 7.89 -8.58
N GLY A 108 1.76 7.78 -7.26
CA GLY A 108 0.72 8.40 -6.46
C GLY A 108 0.57 7.72 -5.11
N PHE A 109 -0.37 8.25 -4.33
CA PHE A 109 -0.67 7.72 -3.01
C PHE A 109 -2.18 7.72 -2.75
N SER A 110 -2.58 6.95 -1.75
CA SER A 110 -3.92 6.92 -1.20
C SER A 110 -3.85 6.87 0.32
N ILE A 111 -4.58 7.77 0.96
CA ILE A 111 -4.72 7.90 2.40
C ILE A 111 -6.12 7.42 2.78
N TYR A 112 -6.18 6.56 3.79
CA TYR A 112 -7.41 5.94 4.27
C TYR A 112 -7.57 6.16 5.77
N VAL A 113 -8.82 6.28 6.22
CA VAL A 113 -9.17 5.88 7.60
C VAL A 113 -9.37 4.38 7.59
N GLU A 114 -8.88 3.70 8.62
CA GLU A 114 -8.86 2.24 8.69
C GLU A 114 -9.51 1.77 10.00
N PRO A 115 -10.84 1.57 10.02
CA PRO A 115 -11.49 0.77 11.05
C PRO A 115 -11.09 -0.70 10.92
N GLY A 116 -10.99 -1.39 12.06
CA GLY A 116 -10.76 -2.81 12.08
C GLY A 116 -11.27 -3.49 13.34
N ILE A 117 -11.46 -4.80 13.24
CA ILE A 117 -11.82 -5.69 14.34
C ILE A 117 -10.85 -6.88 14.31
N SER A 118 -10.37 -7.29 15.47
CA SER A 118 -9.58 -8.50 15.63
C SER A 118 -10.14 -9.36 16.74
N TRP A 119 -10.09 -10.67 16.53
CA TRP A 119 -10.59 -11.67 17.46
C TRP A 119 -9.60 -12.81 17.58
N ALA A 120 -8.98 -12.92 18.75
CA ALA A 120 -8.04 -13.99 19.08
C ALA A 120 -8.67 -14.93 20.10
N ARG A 121 -8.84 -16.21 19.74
CA ARG A 121 -9.37 -17.23 20.65
C ARG A 121 -8.61 -18.55 20.55
N GLY A 122 -7.96 -18.91 21.65
CA GLY A 122 -7.17 -20.14 21.74
C GLY A 122 -5.97 -20.09 20.80
N LYS A 123 -5.97 -20.97 19.79
CA LYS A 123 -4.91 -21.05 18.76
C LYS A 123 -5.24 -20.28 17.48
N ASN A 124 -6.40 -19.65 17.39
CA ASN A 124 -6.87 -18.99 16.16
C ASN A 124 -6.95 -17.47 16.36
N GLU A 125 -6.64 -16.75 15.30
CA GLU A 125 -6.78 -15.30 15.20
C GLU A 125 -7.48 -14.94 13.90
N PHE A 126 -8.47 -14.05 13.99
CA PHE A 126 -9.18 -13.47 12.87
C PHE A 126 -9.04 -11.95 12.92
N SER A 127 -8.84 -11.32 11.77
CA SER A 127 -8.89 -9.87 11.66
C SER A 127 -9.62 -9.42 10.40
N LEU A 128 -10.31 -8.30 10.51
CA LEU A 128 -11.00 -7.62 9.42
C LEU A 128 -10.70 -6.13 9.50
N PHE A 129 -10.11 -5.58 8.46
CA PHE A 129 -9.87 -4.15 8.30
C PHE A 129 -10.63 -3.64 7.07
N THR A 130 -11.13 -2.41 7.15
CA THR A 130 -11.85 -1.77 6.05
C THR A 130 -11.33 -0.35 5.80
N PRO A 131 -10.14 -0.18 5.19
CA PRO A 131 -9.66 1.12 4.74
C PRO A 131 -10.71 1.83 3.87
N VAL A 132 -11.09 3.05 4.22
CA VAL A 132 -11.99 3.93 3.46
C VAL A 132 -11.22 5.17 3.05
N LEU A 133 -11.24 5.47 1.75
CA LEU A 133 -10.44 6.52 1.14
C LEU A 133 -10.85 7.90 1.67
N ILE A 134 -9.86 8.68 2.12
CA ILE A 134 -10.02 10.08 2.50
C ILE A 134 -9.47 10.99 1.41
N ASP A 135 -8.24 10.70 0.97
CA ASP A 135 -7.52 11.50 -0.01
C ASP A 135 -6.65 10.60 -0.88
N ALA A 136 -6.56 10.92 -2.16
CA ALA A 136 -5.69 10.22 -3.06
C ALA A 136 -5.22 11.18 -4.14
N ASN A 137 -3.95 11.07 -4.49
CA ASN A 137 -3.38 11.91 -5.51
C ASN A 137 -2.48 11.10 -6.42
N ARG A 138 -2.73 11.21 -7.73
CA ARG A 138 -1.78 10.72 -8.73
C ARG A 138 -0.69 11.77 -8.86
N GLN A 139 0.54 11.36 -8.66
CA GLN A 139 1.69 12.24 -8.85
C GLN A 139 2.15 12.21 -10.31
N ARG A 140 2.87 13.26 -10.72
CA ARG A 140 3.51 13.30 -12.03
C ARG A 140 4.69 12.33 -12.05
N ASN A 141 4.82 11.60 -13.15
CA ASN A 141 6.03 10.84 -13.44
C ASN A 141 6.97 11.69 -14.33
N ILE A 142 8.17 11.16 -14.61
CA ILE A 142 9.16 11.81 -15.47
C ILE A 142 8.62 12.15 -16.87
N TYR A 143 7.67 11.35 -17.38
CA TYR A 143 7.08 11.57 -18.71
C TYR A 143 6.04 12.70 -18.72
N ASP A 144 5.19 12.77 -17.70
CA ASP A 144 4.22 13.84 -17.51
C ASP A 144 4.96 15.20 -17.41
N ASP A 145 6.15 15.21 -16.80
CA ASP A 145 7.01 16.39 -16.70
C ASP A 145 7.68 16.77 -18.04
N ARG A 146 8.11 15.79 -18.83
CA ARG A 146 8.79 16.03 -20.13
C ARG A 146 7.84 16.37 -21.27
N TYR A 147 6.67 15.76 -21.31
CA TYR A 147 5.78 15.76 -22.48
C TYR A 147 4.37 16.30 -22.18
N GLY A 148 4.07 16.71 -20.95
CA GLY A 148 2.70 17.05 -20.53
C GLY A 148 1.85 15.80 -20.37
N GLY A 149 0.51 15.89 -20.22
CA GLY A 149 -0.36 14.70 -20.22
C GLY A 149 -0.73 14.11 -18.85
N HIS A 150 -0.78 14.93 -17.81
CA HIS A 150 -1.25 14.52 -16.49
C HIS A 150 -2.76 14.18 -16.51
N GLN A 151 -3.09 12.91 -16.34
CA GLN A 151 -4.48 12.41 -16.27
C GLN A 151 -4.83 11.95 -14.86
N ALA A 152 -6.11 11.97 -14.50
CA ALA A 152 -6.59 11.49 -13.22
C ALA A 152 -6.19 10.02 -12.97
N GLY A 153 -5.90 9.70 -11.70
CA GLY A 153 -5.72 8.32 -11.24
C GLY A 153 -7.05 7.65 -10.93
N ALA A 154 -7.09 6.33 -11.00
CA ALA A 154 -8.18 5.52 -10.48
C ALA A 154 -7.75 4.93 -9.14
N PHE A 155 -8.42 5.30 -8.06
CA PHE A 155 -8.11 4.86 -6.69
C PHE A 155 -9.30 4.09 -6.10
N ALA A 156 -9.00 3.09 -5.28
CA ALA A 156 -10.02 2.33 -4.58
C ALA A 156 -10.69 3.20 -3.51
N LYS A 157 -12.02 3.31 -3.56
CA LYS A 157 -12.79 4.05 -2.54
C LYS A 157 -12.77 3.36 -1.18
N TYR A 158 -12.68 2.04 -1.18
CA TYR A 158 -12.54 1.22 0.01
C TYR A 158 -11.82 -0.08 -0.34
N VAL A 159 -11.18 -0.67 0.66
CA VAL A 159 -10.55 -1.99 0.61
C VAL A 159 -11.10 -2.83 1.75
N ILE A 160 -11.22 -4.14 1.56
CA ILE A 160 -11.59 -5.07 2.63
C ILE A 160 -10.45 -6.07 2.78
N ILE A 161 -9.86 -6.13 3.96
CA ILE A 161 -8.75 -7.03 4.28
C ILE A 161 -9.21 -7.96 5.38
N ALA A 162 -9.40 -9.24 5.05
CA ALA A 162 -9.72 -10.29 6.01
C ALA A 162 -8.51 -11.22 6.15
N SER A 163 -8.19 -11.64 7.37
CA SER A 163 -7.07 -12.54 7.64
C SER A 163 -7.43 -13.56 8.70
N PHE A 164 -6.88 -14.77 8.55
CA PHE A 164 -7.01 -15.87 9.50
C PHE A 164 -5.63 -16.47 9.75
N ALA A 165 -5.26 -16.63 11.01
CA ALA A 165 -4.02 -17.26 11.43
C ALA A 165 -4.30 -18.35 12.47
N ARG A 166 -3.50 -19.42 12.43
CA ARG A 166 -3.58 -20.52 13.39
C ARG A 166 -2.20 -20.97 13.83
N ARG A 167 -1.99 -21.08 15.14
CA ARG A 167 -0.79 -21.68 15.73
C ARG A 167 -0.94 -23.20 15.78
N PHE A 168 0.06 -23.95 15.33
CA PHE A 168 0.08 -25.42 15.37
C PHE A 168 0.72 -25.90 16.67
#